data_AF-A0A2H0UK60-F1
#
_entry.id   AF-A0A2H0UK60-F1
#
_cell.length_a   1.000
_cell.length_b   1.000
_cell.length_c   1.000
_cell.angle_alpha   90.00
_cell.angle_beta   90.00
_cell.angle_gamma   90.00
#
_symmetry.space_group_name_H-M   'P 1'
#
loop_
_entity.id
_entity.type
_entity.pdbx_description
1 polymer ?
#
loop_
_entity_poly.entity_id
_entity_poly.type
_entity_poly.pdbx_seq_one_letter_code
_entity_poly.pdbx_strand_id
1 'polypeptide(L)'
;MSEKKAKYITTTLPYVNADPHIGFASEVLVGDALARYWRLMGHEVFFNTGTDEHGQKIAEKADESGKPRQEYVDHYANEFKKLGEALNLSYDNFVRTTDEG
;
A
#
# COMPACT_ATOMS: atom_id res chain seq x y z
N MET A 1 16.59 15.30 -27.08
CA MET A 1 15.98 15.60 -25.76
C MET A 1 16.72 14.74 -24.75
N SER A 2 17.14 15.29 -23.59
CA SER A 2 17.77 14.47 -22.54
C SER A 2 16.77 13.41 -22.06
N GLU A 3 17.20 12.15 -21.96
CA GLU A 3 16.40 11.10 -21.34
C GLU A 3 16.06 11.50 -19.90
N LYS A 4 14.77 11.46 -19.57
CA LYS A 4 14.29 11.74 -18.22
C LYS A 4 14.49 10.50 -17.38
N LYS A 5 15.24 10.61 -16.28
CA LYS A 5 15.48 9.48 -15.37
C LYS A 5 14.15 8.95 -14.83
N ALA A 6 13.96 7.63 -14.93
CA ALA A 6 12.82 6.91 -14.34
C ALA A 6 12.74 7.14 -12.83
N LYS A 7 11.51 7.18 -12.31
CA LYS A 7 11.23 7.41 -10.88
C LYS A 7 10.60 6.17 -10.30
N TYR A 8 11.22 5.65 -9.24
CA TYR A 8 10.60 4.63 -8.41
C TYR A 8 10.19 5.28 -7.08
N ILE A 9 8.90 5.27 -6.80
CA ILE A 9 8.29 5.85 -5.60
C ILE A 9 7.71 4.70 -4.77
N THR A 10 7.96 4.74 -3.46
CA THR A 10 7.44 3.76 -2.51
C THR A 10 6.85 4.47 -1.30
N THR A 11 5.86 3.86 -0.67
CA THR A 11 5.42 4.22 0.68
C THR A 11 5.90 3.17 1.67
N THR A 12 5.79 3.48 2.96
CA THR A 12 5.81 2.44 3.99
C THR A 12 4.70 1.42 3.73
N LEU A 13 4.94 0.16 4.11
CA LEU A 13 3.91 -0.88 4.15
C LEU A 13 3.26 -0.86 5.53
N PRO A 14 2.03 -0.35 5.70
CA PRO A 14 1.33 -0.36 6.97
C PRO A 14 1.09 -1.79 7.49
N TYR A 15 1.25 -1.97 8.80
CA TYR A 15 0.85 -3.20 9.48
C TYR A 15 -0.66 -3.35 9.47
N VAL A 16 -1.15 -4.52 9.07
CA VAL A 16 -2.59 -4.82 8.93
C VAL A 16 -3.24 -5.30 10.23
N ASN A 17 -3.07 -4.54 11.32
CA ASN A 17 -3.68 -4.88 12.61
C ASN A 17 -4.89 -4.02 12.98
N ALA A 18 -5.28 -3.07 12.13
CA ALA A 18 -6.42 -2.18 12.32
C ALA A 18 -6.89 -1.58 10.98
N ASP A 19 -8.09 -0.99 10.99
CA ASP A 19 -8.66 -0.30 9.84
C ASP A 19 -7.79 0.88 9.37
N PRO A 20 -7.78 1.20 8.06
CA PRO A 20 -7.06 2.35 7.56
C PRO A 20 -7.56 3.67 8.17
N HIS A 21 -6.64 4.55 8.56
CA HIS A 21 -6.94 5.87 9.12
C HIS A 21 -6.20 6.98 8.39
N ILE A 22 -6.49 8.24 8.76
CA ILE A 22 -5.96 9.44 8.08
C ILE A 22 -4.43 9.50 8.00
N GLY A 23 -3.74 8.89 8.96
CA GLY A 23 -2.28 8.79 8.96
C GLY A 23 -1.77 8.01 7.76
N PHE A 24 -2.31 6.80 7.53
CA PHE A 24 -1.96 6.00 6.35
C PHE A 24 -2.37 6.69 5.04
N ALA A 25 -3.57 7.30 5.02
CA ALA A 25 -4.04 8.05 3.86
C ALA A 25 -3.11 9.22 3.50
N SER A 26 -2.57 9.92 4.50
CA SER A 26 -1.69 11.07 4.27
C SER A 26 -0.39 10.69 3.55
N GLU A 27 0.26 9.60 3.94
CA GLU A 27 1.51 9.15 3.32
C GLU A 27 1.30 8.72 1.87
N VAL A 28 0.29 7.86 1.62
CA VAL A 28 0.03 7.35 0.28
C VAL A 28 -0.46 8.45 -0.67
N LEU A 29 -1.17 9.46 -0.17
CA LEU A 29 -1.62 10.60 -0.95
C LEU A 29 -0.45 11.52 -1.35
N VAL A 30 0.54 11.71 -0.49
CA VAL A 30 1.78 12.44 -0.85
C VAL A 30 2.57 11.67 -1.91
N GLY A 31 2.69 10.35 -1.75
CA GLY A 31 3.31 9.47 -2.77
C GLY A 31 2.60 9.56 -4.12
N ASP A 32 1.27 9.54 -4.12
CA ASP A 32 0.44 9.65 -5.32
C ASP A 32 0.58 11.02 -6.00
N ALA A 33 0.53 12.12 -5.24
CA ALA A 33 0.73 13.46 -5.76
C ALA A 33 2.10 13.60 -6.45
N LEU A 34 3.15 13.02 -5.85
CA LEU A 34 4.49 13.01 -6.41
C LEU A 34 4.56 12.16 -7.70
N ALA A 35 3.93 10.98 -7.71
CA ALA A 35 3.87 10.11 -8.88
C ALA A 35 3.17 10.81 -10.05
N ARG A 36 2.00 11.43 -9.80
CA ARG A 36 1.26 12.22 -10.80
C ARG A 36 2.07 13.40 -11.31
N TYR A 37 2.76 14.12 -10.42
CA TYR A 37 3.63 15.23 -10.82
C TYR A 37 4.74 14.76 -11.78
N TRP A 38 5.45 13.69 -11.46
CA TRP A 38 6.51 13.19 -12.34
C TRP A 38 5.98 12.65 -13.67
N ARG A 39 4.82 11.99 -13.68
CA ARG A 39 4.14 11.56 -14.91
C ARG A 39 3.74 12.76 -15.78
N LEU A 40 3.19 13.83 -15.18
CA LEU A 40 2.88 15.09 -15.89
C LEU A 40 4.14 15.74 -16.47
N MET A 41 5.26 15.65 -15.75
CA MET A 41 6.56 16.08 -16.23
C MET A 41 7.18 15.13 -17.25
N GLY A 42 6.48 14.09 -17.72
CA GLY A 42 6.92 13.16 -18.76
C GLY A 42 8.02 12.19 -18.33
N HIS A 43 8.13 11.89 -17.03
CA HIS A 43 8.98 10.80 -16.56
C HIS A 43 8.24 9.47 -16.65
N GLU A 44 8.98 8.39 -16.89
CA GLU A 44 8.54 7.05 -16.52
C GLU A 44 8.50 6.95 -14.98
N VAL A 45 7.39 6.45 -14.45
CA VAL A 45 7.15 6.35 -13.01
C VAL A 45 6.60 4.97 -12.68
N PHE A 46 7.17 4.35 -11.65
CA PHE A 46 6.61 3.19 -10.97
C PHE A 46 6.34 3.57 -9.51
N PHE A 47 5.10 3.46 -9.06
CA PHE A 47 4.65 3.77 -7.70
C PHE A 47 4.16 2.49 -7.02
N ASN A 48 4.91 2.02 -6.03
CA ASN A 48 4.60 0.81 -5.26
C ASN A 48 4.13 1.16 -3.85
N THR A 49 3.01 0.59 -3.44
CA THR A 49 2.49 0.64 -2.07
C THR A 49 2.03 -0.76 -1.66
N GLY A 50 1.42 -0.94 -0.49
CA GLY A 50 1.00 -2.26 -0.06
C GLY A 50 0.74 -2.41 1.44
N THR A 51 0.90 -3.63 1.94
CA THR A 51 0.66 -4.01 3.35
C THR A 51 1.74 -4.95 3.88
N ASP A 52 2.12 -4.76 5.15
CA ASP A 52 2.97 -5.68 5.90
C ASP A 52 2.10 -6.56 6.80
N GLU A 53 2.13 -7.86 6.51
CA GLU A 53 1.18 -8.86 6.98
C GLU A 53 1.81 -9.86 7.94
N HIS A 54 3.10 -9.71 8.24
CA HIS A 54 3.82 -10.52 9.20
C HIS A 54 3.99 -9.82 10.54
N GLY A 55 4.09 -10.62 11.62
CA GLY A 55 4.44 -10.11 12.94
C GLY A 55 3.62 -10.75 14.07
N GLN A 56 4.23 -10.81 15.26
CA GLN A 56 3.61 -11.44 16.44
C GLN A 56 2.26 -10.79 16.79
N LYS A 57 2.16 -9.45 16.73
CA LYS A 57 0.91 -8.74 17.03
C LYS A 57 -0.23 -9.07 16.06
N ILE A 58 0.08 -9.30 14.78
CA ILE A 58 -0.92 -9.69 13.78
C ILE A 58 -1.41 -11.11 14.08
N ALA A 59 -0.48 -12.02 14.39
CA ALA A 59 -0.81 -13.38 14.82
C ALA A 59 -1.69 -13.40 16.08
N GLU A 60 -1.32 -12.64 17.12
CA GLU A 60 -2.10 -12.52 18.36
C GLU A 60 -3.51 -12.00 18.10
N LYS A 61 -3.66 -10.96 17.26
CA LYS A 61 -4.96 -10.39 16.90
C LYS A 61 -5.83 -11.32 16.05
N ALA A 62 -5.22 -12.06 15.13
CA ALA A 62 -5.91 -13.07 14.35
C ALA A 62 -6.45 -14.19 15.26
N ASP A 63 -5.60 -14.69 16.17
CA ASP A 63 -5.96 -15.74 17.12
C ASP A 63 -7.06 -15.25 18.10
N GLU A 64 -6.99 -14.00 18.59
CA GLU A 64 -8.05 -13.34 19.39
C GLU A 64 -9.39 -13.23 18.64
N SER A 65 -9.35 -13.02 17.33
CA SER A 65 -10.54 -12.90 16.47
C SER A 65 -11.14 -14.25 16.07
N GLY A 66 -10.47 -15.37 16.40
CA GLY A 66 -10.91 -16.72 16.02
C GLY A 66 -10.83 -17.02 14.52
N LYS A 67 -10.07 -16.23 13.76
CA LYS A 67 -9.93 -16.36 12.30
C LYS A 67 -8.57 -16.97 11.91
N PRO A 68 -8.50 -17.71 10.79
CA PRO A 68 -7.22 -18.04 10.17
C PRO A 68 -6.41 -16.76 9.88
N ARG A 69 -5.09 -16.82 10.11
CA ARG A 69 -4.19 -15.65 9.95
C ARG A 69 -4.24 -15.06 8.54
N GLN A 70 -4.28 -15.92 7.51
CA GLN A 70 -4.38 -15.46 6.12
C GLN A 70 -5.70 -14.69 5.89
N GLU A 71 -6.83 -15.22 6.38
CA GLU A 71 -8.13 -14.55 6.27
C GLU A 71 -8.14 -13.21 7.01
N TYR A 72 -7.45 -13.13 8.16
CA TYR A 72 -7.31 -11.89 8.92
C TYR A 72 -6.57 -10.81 8.12
N VAL A 73 -5.43 -11.15 7.51
CA VAL A 73 -4.64 -10.18 6.74
C VAL A 73 -5.28 -9.85 5.38
N ASP A 74 -5.95 -10.82 4.75
CA ASP A 74 -6.73 -10.61 3.52
C ASP A 74 -7.82 -9.55 3.72
N HIS A 75 -8.50 -9.57 4.87
CA HIS A 75 -9.53 -8.59 5.20
C HIS A 75 -8.98 -7.16 5.19
N TYR A 76 -7.92 -6.90 5.95
CA TYR A 76 -7.35 -5.55 6.05
C TYR A 76 -6.65 -5.12 4.77
N ALA A 77 -5.95 -6.02 4.07
CA ALA A 77 -5.39 -5.73 2.75
C ALA A 77 -6.49 -5.24 1.78
N ASN A 78 -7.68 -5.85 1.83
CA ASN A 78 -8.83 -5.40 1.06
C ASN A 78 -9.36 -4.03 1.50
N GLU A 79 -9.37 -3.71 2.81
CA GLU A 79 -9.72 -2.37 3.29
C GLU A 79 -8.73 -1.30 2.80
N PHE A 80 -7.44 -1.60 2.74
CA PHE A 80 -6.44 -0.72 2.13
C PHE A 80 -6.63 -0.54 0.62
N LYS A 81 -7.03 -1.59 -0.10
CA LYS A 81 -7.39 -1.47 -1.53
C LYS A 81 -8.61 -0.57 -1.74
N LYS A 82 -9.67 -0.73 -0.93
CA LYS A 82 -10.85 0.14 -0.94
C LYS A 82 -10.50 1.59 -0.64
N LEU A 83 -9.59 1.84 0.32
CA LEU A 83 -9.08 3.20 0.57
C LEU A 83 -8.42 3.76 -0.70
N GLY A 84 -7.60 2.95 -1.38
CA GLY A 84 -6.96 3.35 -2.63
C GLY A 84 -7.94 3.70 -3.74
N GLU A 85 -9.02 2.93 -3.88
CA GLU A 85 -10.12 3.23 -4.80
C GLU A 85 -10.84 4.53 -4.42
N ALA A 86 -11.19 4.69 -3.14
CA ALA A 86 -11.89 5.87 -2.63
C ALA A 86 -11.09 7.17 -2.78
N LEU A 87 -9.76 7.09 -2.64
CA LEU A 87 -8.84 8.21 -2.83
C LEU A 87 -8.42 8.40 -4.29
N ASN A 88 -8.85 7.52 -5.21
CA ASN A 88 -8.44 7.50 -6.61
C ASN A 88 -6.90 7.51 -6.75
N LEU A 89 -6.21 6.62 -6.04
CA LEU A 89 -4.76 6.52 -6.09
C LEU A 89 -4.30 5.91 -7.42
N SER A 90 -3.12 6.33 -7.86
CA SER A 90 -2.48 5.93 -9.11
C SER A 90 -1.20 5.13 -8.88
N TYR A 91 -1.20 4.25 -7.88
CA TYR A 91 -0.11 3.28 -7.71
C TYR A 91 -0.13 2.27 -8.86
N ASP A 92 1.05 1.82 -9.27
CA ASP A 92 1.24 0.81 -10.31
C ASP A 92 1.23 -0.61 -9.71
N ASN A 93 1.57 -0.73 -8.42
CA ASN A 93 1.57 -2.00 -7.71
C ASN A 93 1.13 -1.86 -6.25
N PHE A 94 0.44 -2.89 -5.78
CA PHE A 94 0.05 -3.08 -4.38
C PHE A 94 0.64 -4.41 -3.90
N VAL A 95 1.74 -4.36 -3.14
CA VAL A 95 2.43 -5.56 -2.64
C VAL A 95 1.87 -6.00 -1.30
N ARG A 96 1.71 -7.31 -1.11
CA ARG A 96 1.47 -7.89 0.20
C ARG A 96 2.66 -8.75 0.58
N THR A 97 3.13 -8.68 1.83
CA THR A 97 4.29 -9.49 2.22
C THR A 97 4.00 -11.00 2.19
N THR A 98 2.74 -11.43 2.10
CA THR A 98 2.32 -12.82 1.93
C THR A 98 2.18 -13.26 0.47
N ASP A 99 2.32 -12.35 -0.51
CA ASP A 99 2.25 -12.75 -1.93
C ASP A 99 3.44 -13.66 -2.29
N GLU A 100 3.17 -14.76 -2.99
CA GLU A 100 4.21 -15.61 -3.58
C GLU A 100 4.71 -14.93 -4.87
N GLY A 101 6.00 -14.57 -4.90
CA GLY A 101 6.64 -13.84 -6.01
C GLY A 101 7.02 -14.70 -7.21
#